data_AF-A0A5K1BW85-F1
#
_entry.id   AF-A0A5K1BW85-F1
#
_cell.length_a   1.000
_cell.length_b   1.000
_cell.length_c   1.000
_cell.angle_alpha   90.00
_cell.angle_beta   90.00
_cell.angle_gamma   90.00
#
_symmetry.space_group_name_H-M   'P 1'
#
loop_
_entity.id
_entity.type
_entity.pdbx_description
1 polymer ?
#
loop_
_entity_poly.entity_id
_entity_poly.type
_entity_poly.pdbx_seq_one_letter_code
_entity_poly.pdbx_strand_id
1 'polypeptide(L)' 'VLDVAALKVSHVFMPCRKDPDENAAANEPPINRMFTSDDGQWLTAVNCYGDIYIFNLEIN' A
#
# COMPACT_ATOMS: atom_id res chain seq x y z
N VAL A 1 -4.40 -3.61 6.28
CA VAL A 1 -5.17 -4.84 6.03
C VAL A 1 -5.78 -5.31 7.34
N LEU A 2 -7.07 -5.64 7.33
CA LEU A 2 -7.81 -6.12 8.49
C LEU A 2 -8.08 -7.62 8.31
N ASP A 3 -7.72 -8.42 9.30
CA ASP A 3 -8.26 -9.77 9.43
C ASP A 3 -9.70 -9.65 9.94
N VAL A 4 -10.65 -9.99 9.09
CA VAL A 4 -12.09 -9.87 9.39
C VAL A 4 -12.54 -10.96 10.37
N ALA A 5 -11.92 -12.14 10.37
CA ALA A 5 -12.27 -13.23 11.28
C ALA A 5 -11.79 -12.95 12.71
N ALA A 6 -10.57 -12.40 12.84
CA ALA A 6 -9.99 -12.01 14.12
C ALA A 6 -10.39 -10.60 14.57
N LEU A 7 -11.06 -9.82 13.71
CA LEU A 7 -11.39 -8.40 13.92
C LEU A 7 -10.18 -7.56 14.34
N LYS A 8 -9.01 -7.84 13.74
CA LYS A 8 -7.73 -7.24 14.12
C LYS A 8 -6.99 -6.70 12.91
N VAL A 9 -6.32 -5.56 13.08
CA VAL A 9 -5.39 -5.04 12.07
C VAL A 9 -4.20 -5.99 11.98
N SER A 10 -4.06 -6.66 10.84
CA SER A 10 -2.94 -7.58 10.59
C SER A 10 -1.71 -6.83 10.10
N HIS A 11 -1.89 -5.87 9.19
CA HIS A 11 -0.81 -5.11 8.57
C HIS A 11 -1.17 -3.65 8.36
N VAL A 12 -0.19 -2.76 8.56
CA VAL A 12 -0.26 -1.35 8.19
C VAL A 12 0.86 -1.07 7.21
N PHE A 13 0.50 -0.60 6.02
CA PHE A 13 1.45 -0.25 4.96
C PHE A 13 1.50 1.26 4.82
N MET A 14 2.71 1.82 4.77
CA MET A 14 2.93 3.23 4.52
C MET A 14 3.59 3.35 3.14
N PRO A 15 2.84 3.72 2.10
CA PRO A 15 3.41 4.04 0.80
C PRO A 15 4.46 5.13 1.00
N CYS A 16 5.68 4.88 0.53
CA CYS A 16 6.77 5.85 0.59
C CYS A 16 7.49 5.81 -0.75
N ARG A 17 7.67 6.97 -1.38
CA ARG A 17 8.44 7.08 -2.61
C ARG A 17 9.90 6.72 -2.36
N LYS A 18 10.51 6.04 -3.32
CA LYS A 18 11.88 5.57 -3.21
C LYS A 18 12.89 6.72 -3.15
N ASP A 19 12.64 7.77 -3.93
CA ASP A 19 13.45 8.99 -3.96
C ASP A 19 12.60 10.12 -3.35
N PRO A 20 12.74 10.41 -2.05
CA PRO A 20 12.07 11.54 -1.44
C PRO A 20 12.69 12.81 -2.01
N ASP A 21 11.90 13.61 -2.71
CA ASP A 21 12.31 14.96 -3.09
C ASP A 21 12.58 15.74 -1.80
N GLU A 22 13.78 16.26 -1.58
CA GLU A 22 14.15 16.98 -0.35
C GLU A 22 13.26 18.22 -0.13
N ASN A 23 12.60 18.69 -1.20
CA ASN A 23 11.63 19.79 -1.19
C ASN A 23 10.16 19.35 -1.09
N ALA A 24 9.85 18.06 -1.09
CA ALA A 24 8.50 17.54 -0.91
C ALA A 24 8.13 17.58 0.58
N ALA A 25 7.94 18.80 1.08
CA ALA A 25 7.30 19.04 2.36
C ALA A 25 5.90 18.42 2.33
N ALA A 26 5.74 17.33 3.07
CA ALA A 26 4.48 16.76 3.52
C ALA A 26 3.52 16.18 2.45
N ASN A 27 3.17 14.93 2.69
CA ASN A 27 2.08 14.15 2.10
C ASN A 27 2.45 13.36 0.85
N GLU A 28 2.71 12.07 1.09
CA GLU A 28 2.52 11.05 0.07
C GLU A 28 1.12 11.23 -0.55
N PRO A 29 0.99 11.17 -1.89
CA PRO A 29 -0.27 11.46 -2.54
C PRO A 29 -1.33 10.42 -2.15
N PRO A 30 -2.62 10.80 -2.12
CA PRO A 30 -3.67 9.88 -1.74
C PRO A 30 -3.73 8.68 -2.69
N ILE A 31 -3.87 7.49 -2.10
CA ILE A 31 -4.15 6.25 -2.82
C ILE A 31 -5.59 6.29 -3.33
N ASN A 32 -5.78 6.11 -4.64
CA ASN A 32 -7.11 6.11 -5.27
C ASN A 32 -7.54 4.73 -5.79
N ARG A 33 -6.60 3.80 -5.94
CA ARG A 33 -6.87 2.43 -6.40
C ARG A 33 -6.00 1.44 -5.66
N MET A 34 -6.59 0.27 -5.38
CA MET A 34 -5.91 -0.87 -4.80
C MET A 34 -6.36 -2.14 -5.53
N PHE A 35 -5.43 -3.07 -5.71
CA PHE A 35 -5.65 -4.36 -6.37
C PHE A 35 -4.91 -5.46 -5.61
N THR A 36 -5.48 -6.66 -5.60
CA THR A 36 -4.82 -7.86 -5.08
C THR A 36 -4.46 -8.80 -6.22
N SER A 37 -3.37 -9.54 -6.07
CA SER A 37 -3.07 -10.66 -6.96
C SER A 37 -4.09 -11.80 -6.76
N ASP A 38 -4.20 -12.67 -7.78
CA ASP A 38 -5.10 -13.82 -7.77
C ASP A 38 -4.76 -14.84 -6.66
N ASP A 39 -3.47 -15.02 -6.39
CA ASP A 39 -2.96 -15.84 -5.28
C ASP A 39 -3.10 -15.16 -3.90
N GLY A 40 -3.56 -13.91 -3.85
CA GLY A 40 -3.68 -13.11 -2.65
C GLY A 40 -2.35 -12.61 -2.06
N GLN A 41 -1.19 -13.03 -2.55
CA GLN A 41 0.11 -12.71 -1.95
C GLN A 41 0.47 -11.23 -2.06
N TRP A 42 -0.02 -10.53 -3.07
CA TRP A 42 0.41 -9.17 -3.39
C TRP A 42 -0.73 -8.17 -3.29
N LEU A 43 -0.41 -7.01 -2.73
CA LEU A 43 -1.25 -5.81 -2.75
C LEU A 43 -0.55 -4.73 -3.57
N THR A 44 -1.22 -4.26 -4.61
CA THR A 44 -0.80 -3.09 -5.37
C THR A 44 -1.65 -1.89 -4.96
N ALA A 45 -1.02 -0.78 -4.60
CA ALA A 45 -1.68 0.50 -4.35
C ALA A 45 -1.20 1.53 -5.38
N VAL A 46 -2.13 2.32 -5.91
CA VAL A 46 -1.85 3.35 -6.91
C VAL A 46 -2.34 4.69 -6.40
N ASN A 47 -1.47 5.70 -6.44
CA ASN A 47 -1.84 7.05 -6.03
C ASN A 47 -2.48 7.85 -7.18
N CYS A 48 -2.94 9.06 -6.87
CA CYS A 48 -3.60 9.93 -7.85
C CYS A 48 -2.72 10.37 -9.04
N TYR A 49 -1.39 10.24 -8.96
CA TYR A 49 -0.46 10.54 -10.04
C TYR A 49 -0.05 9.31 -10.86
N GLY A 50 -0.40 8.11 -10.41
CA GLY A 50 -0.05 6.86 -11.07
C GLY A 50 1.21 6.18 -10.51
N ASP A 51 1.78 6.66 -9.40
CA ASP A 51 2.84 5.91 -8.72
C ASP A 51 2.29 4.59 -8.18
N ILE A 52 3.06 3.52 -8.34
CA ILE A 52 2.65 2.15 -8.00
C ILE A 52 3.50 1.65 -6.83
N TYR A 53 2.83 1.23 -5.77
CA TYR A 53 3.44 0.62 -4.59
C TYR A 53 3.01 -0.84 -4.53
N ILE A 54 3.98 -1.75 -4.37
CA ILE A 54 3.75 -3.20 -4.33
C ILE A 54 4.14 -3.70 -2.95
N PHE A 55 3.21 -4.32 -2.24
CA PHE A 55 3.41 -4.90 -0.93
C PHE A 55 3.21 -6.41 -0.98
N ASN A 56 4.10 -7.17 -0.36
CA ASN A 56 3.88 -8.58 -0.07
C ASN A 56 3.02 -8.66 1.20
N LEU A 57 1.91 -9.40 1.13
CA LEU A 57 1.00 -9.62 2.25
C LEU A 57 1.44 -10.76 3.16
N GLU A 58 2.48 -11.53 2.78
CA GLU A 58 3.04 -12.68 3.52
C GLU A 58 1.95 -13.52 4.20
N ILE A 59 0.98 -13.97 3.40
CA ILE A 59 -0.13 -14.78 3.91
C ILE A 59 0.42 -16.17 4.21
N ASN A 60 0.76 -16.43 5.47
CA ASN A 60 1.12 -17.74 6.00
C ASN A 60 -0.12 -18.61 6.24
#